data_AF-A0A812NJW6-F1
#
_entry.id   AF-A0A812NJW6-F1
#
_cell.length_a   1.000
_cell.length_b   1.000
_cell.length_c   1.000
_cell.angle_alpha   90.00
_cell.angle_beta   90.00
_cell.angle_gamma   90.00
#
_symmetry.space_group_name_H-M   'P 1'
#
loop_
_entity.id
_entity.type
_entity.pdbx_description
1 polymer ?
#
loop_
_entity_poly.entity_id
_entity_poly.type
_entity_poly.pdbx_seq_one_letter_code
_entity_poly.pdbx_strand_id
1 'polypeptide(L)'
;MTAPSGQQLAKVTSSIDMLEQQLRSLADIAGSLEPSEAKESTREVLHGLCALERDLEAAKEGPGGADPDHCQKLQKRIVDATTKASRLRATASNKHAQAMEPVRIEVAQAVLARLSKKRKEEDQFDAFALADQDKDGFVSRGEFQNFVNDCPGNFSRDQLNKLFDYLDDSRMGSLERDDFMRCAIVFYRVSRPNVDLVQTMGVAQGKLVRKLDVNEILELLEGPIKEINKVVRVKCRAMKDGAVGWATATGSNGVVFVEQKRVHFQVKSSTTLTDVLSAKACTSIRQLKEGELLEVLVWERTDPTTGLRRLKGRALRDGAVGWATIEGNKGTTFLTMV
;
A
#
# COMPACT_ATOMS: atom_id res chain seq x y z
N MET A 1 17.35 47.32 4.98
CA MET A 1 17.13 46.00 4.36
C MET A 1 15.86 45.39 4.95
N THR A 2 14.71 45.82 4.47
CA THR A 2 13.37 45.44 4.96
C THR A 2 12.72 44.46 3.99
N ALA A 3 13.30 43.25 3.92
CA ALA A 3 12.69 42.10 3.25
C ALA A 3 12.68 40.76 4.07
N PRO A 4 12.55 40.70 5.42
CA PRO A 4 12.44 39.40 6.12
C PRO A 4 11.00 38.93 6.40
N SER A 5 10.02 39.83 6.47
CA SER A 5 8.66 39.53 6.96
C SER A 5 7.80 38.77 5.94
N GLY A 6 7.83 39.18 4.67
CA GLY A 6 7.05 38.52 3.60
C GLY A 6 7.50 37.08 3.31
N GLN A 7 8.80 36.79 3.38
CA GLN A 7 9.33 35.44 3.15
C GLN A 7 8.98 34.48 4.30
N GLN A 8 8.96 34.97 5.55
CA GLN A 8 8.52 34.19 6.70
C GLN A 8 7.03 33.87 6.63
N LEU A 9 6.20 34.85 6.29
CA LEU A 9 4.76 34.67 6.15
C LEU A 9 4.41 33.68 5.02
N ALA A 10 5.12 33.73 3.89
CA ALA A 10 4.97 32.77 2.80
C ALA A 10 5.32 31.33 3.25
N LYS A 11 6.38 31.18 4.05
CA LYS A 11 6.78 29.88 4.62
C LYS A 11 5.74 29.32 5.59
N VAL A 12 5.18 30.17 6.45
CA VAL A 12 4.11 29.79 7.39
C VAL A 12 2.85 29.38 6.62
N THR A 13 2.46 30.15 5.61
CA THR A 13 1.31 29.85 4.74
C THR A 13 1.48 28.48 4.06
N SER A 14 2.61 28.26 3.40
CA SER A 14 2.91 26.96 2.78
C SER A 14 2.92 25.80 3.79
N SER A 15 3.36 26.04 5.03
CA SER A 15 3.35 25.00 6.07
C SER A 15 1.91 24.66 6.53
N ILE A 16 1.01 25.65 6.54
CA ILE A 16 -0.42 25.43 6.84
C ILE A 16 -1.09 24.66 5.70
N ASP A 17 -0.85 25.04 4.43
CA ASP A 17 -1.40 24.32 3.27
C ASP A 17 -1.01 22.83 3.29
N MET A 18 0.25 22.53 3.63
CA MET A 18 0.72 21.15 3.78
C MET A 18 0.02 20.41 4.93
N LEU A 19 -0.19 21.09 6.06
CA LEU A 19 -0.90 20.52 7.21
C LEU A 19 -2.37 20.23 6.88
N GLU A 20 -3.05 21.14 6.17
CA GLU A 20 -4.41 20.93 5.66
C GLU A 20 -4.50 19.67 4.80
N GLN A 21 -3.60 19.51 3.83
CA GLN A 21 -3.58 18.32 2.97
C GLN A 21 -3.39 17.03 3.76
N GLN A 22 -2.50 17.04 4.77
CA GLN A 22 -2.30 15.89 5.64
C GLN A 22 -3.55 15.57 6.46
N LEU A 23 -4.25 16.60 6.96
CA LEU A 23 -5.45 16.44 7.79
C LEU A 23 -6.67 15.99 7.01
N ARG A 24 -6.85 16.46 5.76
CA ARG A 24 -7.90 15.96 4.86
C ARG A 24 -7.72 14.45 4.64
N SER A 25 -6.52 14.02 4.28
CA SER A 25 -6.21 12.60 4.10
C SER A 25 -6.41 11.78 5.39
N LEU A 26 -6.01 12.31 6.56
CA LEU A 26 -6.27 11.65 7.83
C LEU A 26 -7.77 11.53 8.13
N ALA A 27 -8.56 12.59 7.88
CA ALA A 27 -10.00 12.59 8.09
C ALA A 27 -10.71 11.54 7.24
N ASP A 28 -10.29 11.36 5.99
CA ASP A 28 -10.83 10.33 5.10
C ASP A 28 -10.55 8.92 5.62
N ILE A 29 -9.29 8.64 5.98
CA ILE A 29 -8.90 7.33 6.53
C ILE A 29 -9.65 7.09 7.85
N ALA A 30 -9.67 8.08 8.73
CA ALA A 30 -10.34 7.99 10.02
C ALA A 30 -11.84 7.76 9.84
N GLY A 31 -12.50 8.44 8.90
CA GLY A 31 -13.93 8.28 8.61
C GLY A 31 -14.33 6.83 8.29
N SER A 32 -13.47 6.13 7.55
CA SER A 32 -13.67 4.73 7.12
C SER A 32 -13.43 3.68 8.22
N LEU A 33 -12.76 4.06 9.31
CA LEU A 33 -12.58 3.19 10.48
C LEU A 33 -13.87 3.12 11.30
N GLU A 34 -14.04 2.09 12.12
CA GLU A 34 -15.09 2.10 13.16
C GLU A 34 -14.80 3.21 14.21
N PRO A 35 -15.78 3.59 15.07
CA PRO A 35 -15.53 4.49 16.19
C PRO A 35 -14.25 4.12 16.93
N SER A 36 -13.31 5.06 16.98
CA SER A 36 -11.97 4.81 17.50
C SER A 36 -11.34 6.09 18.02
N GLU A 37 -10.40 5.92 18.94
CA GLU A 37 -9.53 6.99 19.44
C GLU A 37 -8.86 7.79 18.30
N ALA A 38 -8.61 7.14 17.15
CA ALA A 38 -8.08 7.80 15.97
C ALA A 38 -9.06 8.82 15.36
N LYS A 39 -10.37 8.53 15.33
CA LYS A 39 -11.40 9.48 14.86
C LYS A 39 -11.50 10.70 15.77
N GLU A 40 -11.51 10.48 17.08
CA GLU A 40 -11.58 11.57 18.07
C GLU A 40 -10.32 12.44 18.02
N SER A 41 -9.14 11.82 18.04
CA SER A 41 -7.86 12.51 17.91
C SER A 41 -7.74 13.29 16.58
N THR A 42 -8.33 12.78 15.49
CA THR A 42 -8.37 13.49 14.21
C THR A 42 -9.20 14.77 14.31
N ARG A 43 -10.37 14.70 14.95
CA ARG A 43 -11.21 15.89 15.20
C ARG A 43 -10.48 16.94 16.02
N GLU A 44 -9.74 16.53 17.06
CA GLU A 44 -8.92 17.46 17.84
C GLU A 44 -7.89 18.20 17.00
N VAL A 45 -7.17 17.50 16.10
CA VAL A 45 -6.16 18.15 15.26
C VAL A 45 -6.80 19.05 14.21
N LEU A 46 -7.97 18.68 13.66
CA LEU A 46 -8.76 19.56 12.79
C LEU A 46 -9.19 20.84 13.51
N HIS A 47 -9.68 20.75 14.75
CA HIS A 47 -9.98 21.93 15.56
C HIS A 47 -8.74 22.80 15.81
N GLY A 48 -7.59 22.17 16.06
CA GLY A 48 -6.30 22.87 16.19
C GLY A 48 -5.87 23.60 14.91
N LEU A 49 -6.12 23.01 13.74
CA LEU A 49 -5.86 23.63 12.44
C LEU A 49 -6.72 24.88 12.24
N CYS A 50 -8.03 24.83 12.51
CA CYS A 50 -8.89 26.02 12.44
C CYS A 50 -8.40 27.17 13.34
N ALA A 51 -7.75 26.86 14.47
CA ALA A 51 -7.14 27.88 15.32
C ALA A 51 -5.87 28.47 14.66
N LEU A 52 -5.02 27.63 14.06
CA LEU A 52 -3.82 28.09 13.35
C LEU A 52 -4.13 28.95 12.12
N GLU A 53 -5.16 28.60 11.35
CA GLU A 53 -5.63 29.39 10.20
C GLU A 53 -6.10 30.78 10.63
N ARG A 54 -6.87 30.87 11.73
CA ARG A 54 -7.32 32.15 12.29
C ARG A 54 -6.15 33.00 12.78
N ASP A 55 -5.18 32.39 13.46
CA ASP A 55 -4.01 33.11 13.93
C ASP A 55 -3.12 33.58 12.76
N LEU A 56 -3.02 32.81 11.68
CA LEU A 56 -2.34 33.22 10.44
C LEU A 56 -3.04 34.43 9.81
N GLU A 57 -4.38 34.42 9.73
CA GLU A 57 -5.12 35.54 9.14
C GLU A 57 -4.96 36.81 9.98
N ALA A 58 -5.04 36.70 11.31
CA ALA A 58 -4.75 37.81 12.21
C ALA A 58 -3.32 38.36 12.04
N ALA A 59 -2.34 37.49 11.77
CA ALA A 59 -0.97 37.89 11.49
C ALA A 59 -0.80 38.62 10.13
N LYS A 60 -1.69 38.37 9.15
CA LYS A 60 -1.71 39.10 7.87
C LYS A 60 -2.35 40.49 8.01
N GLU A 61 -3.39 40.61 8.83
CA GLU A 61 -4.20 41.85 8.98
C GLU A 61 -3.68 42.83 10.04
N GLY A 62 -2.77 42.41 10.92
CA GLY A 62 -2.31 43.19 12.07
C GLY A 62 -1.51 44.48 11.73
N PRO A 63 -1.64 45.56 12.54
CA PRO A 63 -0.92 46.80 12.34
C PRO A 63 0.57 46.61 12.68
N GLY A 64 1.41 46.48 11.65
CA GLY A 64 2.86 46.27 11.78
C GLY A 64 3.46 45.32 10.74
N GLY A 65 2.62 44.58 10.00
CA GLY A 65 3.07 43.48 9.15
C GLY A 65 3.60 42.31 9.99
N ALA A 66 4.07 41.25 9.31
CA ALA A 66 4.44 39.99 9.95
C ALA A 66 5.57 40.15 10.98
N ASP A 67 5.21 40.26 12.26
CA ASP A 67 6.14 40.25 13.40
C ASP A 67 6.92 38.93 13.38
N PRO A 68 8.27 38.97 13.32
CA PRO A 68 9.09 37.76 13.27
C PRO A 68 8.89 36.82 14.46
N ASP A 69 8.69 37.35 15.67
CA ASP A 69 8.49 36.52 16.88
C ASP A 69 7.14 35.80 16.82
N HIS A 70 6.09 36.50 16.39
CA HIS A 70 4.79 35.91 16.13
C HIS A 70 4.85 34.82 15.04
N CYS A 71 5.52 35.08 13.91
CA CYS A 71 5.70 34.09 12.84
C CYS A 71 6.46 32.85 13.32
N GLN A 72 7.47 33.03 14.16
CA GLN A 72 8.24 31.92 14.73
C GLN A 72 7.39 31.06 15.67
N LYS A 73 6.56 31.67 16.52
CA LYS A 73 5.61 30.97 17.40
C LYS A 73 4.58 30.18 16.59
N LEU A 74 4.04 30.75 15.53
CA LEU A 74 3.14 30.07 14.60
C LEU A 74 3.83 28.87 13.94
N GLN A 75 5.03 29.07 13.39
CA GLN A 75 5.79 28.00 12.75
C GLN A 75 6.02 26.81 13.71
N LYS A 76 6.36 27.07 14.98
CA LYS A 76 6.54 26.02 15.99
C LYS A 76 5.25 25.21 16.19
N ARG A 77 4.12 25.90 16.38
CA ARG A 77 2.81 25.23 16.55
C ARG A 77 2.41 24.42 15.32
N ILE A 78 2.70 24.92 14.12
CA ILE A 78 2.45 24.18 12.86
C ILE A 78 3.29 22.91 12.80
N VAL A 79 4.57 22.97 13.19
CA VAL A 79 5.45 21.78 13.24
C VAL A 79 4.93 20.75 14.23
N ASP A 80 4.46 21.18 15.40
CA ASP A 80 3.88 20.29 16.42
C ASP A 80 2.58 19.64 15.91
N ALA A 81 1.69 20.43 15.31
CA ALA A 81 0.44 19.93 14.71
C ALA A 81 0.70 18.97 13.54
N THR A 82 1.65 19.29 12.66
CA THR A 82 2.10 18.43 11.55
C THR A 82 2.64 17.11 12.06
N THR A 83 3.44 17.14 13.12
CA THR A 83 3.98 15.93 13.74
C THR A 83 2.88 15.08 14.37
N LYS A 84 1.90 15.69 15.05
CA LYS A 84 0.73 14.98 15.61
C LYS A 84 -0.14 14.37 14.48
N ALA A 85 -0.47 15.15 13.45
CA ALA A 85 -1.24 14.71 12.28
C ALA A 85 -0.58 13.52 11.58
N SER A 86 0.73 13.59 11.32
CA SER A 86 1.51 12.52 10.70
C SER A 86 1.46 11.21 11.52
N ARG A 87 1.63 11.28 12.86
CA ARG A 87 1.53 10.09 13.73
C ARG A 87 0.13 9.49 13.77
N LEU A 88 -0.90 10.33 13.82
CA LEU A 88 -2.28 9.86 13.77
C LEU A 88 -2.59 9.21 12.43
N ARG A 89 -2.12 9.79 11.32
CA ARG A 89 -2.29 9.24 9.97
C ARG A 89 -1.61 7.90 9.83
N ALA A 90 -0.38 7.76 10.34
CA ALA A 90 0.32 6.49 10.41
C ALA A 90 -0.52 5.43 11.14
N THR A 91 -1.04 5.78 12.31
CA THR A 91 -1.81 4.86 13.15
C THR A 91 -3.13 4.45 12.48
N ALA A 92 -3.88 5.42 11.95
CA ALA A 92 -5.13 5.19 11.25
C ALA A 92 -4.91 4.35 9.98
N SER A 93 -3.91 4.70 9.16
CA SER A 93 -3.55 3.98 7.95
C SER A 93 -3.14 2.54 8.24
N ASN A 94 -2.34 2.32 9.28
CA ASN A 94 -1.87 0.97 9.65
C ASN A 94 -3.01 0.11 10.18
N LYS A 95 -3.89 0.67 11.02
CA LYS A 95 -5.09 -0.03 11.51
C LYS A 95 -6.06 -0.34 10.38
N HIS A 96 -6.28 0.60 9.46
CA HIS A 96 -7.14 0.41 8.31
C HIS A 96 -6.61 -0.71 7.40
N ALA A 97 -5.30 -0.69 7.09
CA ALA A 97 -4.65 -1.77 6.33
C ALA A 97 -4.78 -3.14 7.01
N GLN A 98 -4.62 -3.21 8.33
CA GLN A 98 -4.80 -4.45 9.09
C GLN A 98 -6.26 -4.95 9.07
N ALA A 99 -7.23 -4.05 9.17
CA ALA A 99 -8.65 -4.39 9.14
C ALA A 99 -9.12 -4.85 7.74
N MET A 100 -8.55 -4.26 6.68
CA MET A 100 -8.92 -4.58 5.30
C MET A 100 -8.23 -5.83 4.75
N GLU A 101 -7.08 -6.22 5.32
CA GLU A 101 -6.29 -7.35 4.80
C GLU A 101 -7.06 -8.68 4.71
N PRO A 102 -7.86 -9.11 5.69
CA PRO A 102 -8.64 -10.34 5.57
C PRO A 102 -9.63 -10.30 4.40
N VAL A 103 -10.38 -9.19 4.26
CA VAL A 103 -11.34 -8.99 3.16
C VAL A 103 -10.62 -8.99 1.81
N ARG A 104 -9.48 -8.29 1.73
CA ARG A 104 -8.64 -8.25 0.52
C ARG A 104 -8.14 -9.65 0.13
N ILE A 105 -7.70 -10.46 1.09
CA ILE A 105 -7.24 -11.84 0.86
C ILE A 105 -8.38 -12.73 0.36
N GLU A 106 -9.56 -12.65 0.96
CA GLU A 106 -10.73 -13.42 0.52
C GLU A 106 -11.14 -13.06 -0.91
N VAL A 107 -11.19 -11.76 -1.23
CA VAL A 107 -11.45 -11.29 -2.60
C VAL A 107 -10.36 -11.75 -3.55
N ALA A 108 -9.09 -11.65 -3.19
CA ALA A 108 -7.99 -12.09 -4.05
C ALA A 108 -8.03 -13.58 -4.37
N GLN A 109 -8.32 -14.41 -3.38
CA GLN A 109 -8.49 -15.85 -3.58
C GLN A 109 -9.70 -16.15 -4.47
N ALA A 110 -10.82 -15.43 -4.30
CA ALA A 110 -12.00 -15.54 -5.15
C ALA A 110 -11.67 -15.18 -6.61
N VAL A 111 -10.98 -14.06 -6.83
CA VAL A 111 -10.52 -13.62 -8.15
C VAL A 111 -9.60 -14.67 -8.78
N LEU A 112 -8.59 -15.15 -8.06
CA LEU A 112 -7.68 -16.20 -8.55
C LEU A 112 -8.42 -17.49 -8.90
N ALA A 113 -9.43 -17.89 -8.11
CA ALA A 113 -10.26 -19.06 -8.37
C ALA A 113 -11.16 -18.89 -9.61
N ARG A 114 -11.66 -17.68 -9.89
CA ARG A 114 -12.37 -17.36 -11.15
C ARG A 114 -11.42 -17.49 -12.34
N LEU A 115 -10.23 -16.90 -12.24
CA LEU A 115 -9.23 -16.90 -13.30
C LEU A 115 -8.62 -18.28 -13.57
N SER A 116 -8.48 -19.14 -12.56
CA SER A 116 -7.97 -20.51 -12.74
C SER A 116 -8.96 -21.42 -13.47
N LYS A 117 -10.28 -21.23 -13.28
CA LYS A 117 -11.32 -21.96 -14.02
C LYS A 117 -11.34 -21.57 -15.50
N LYS A 118 -11.25 -20.27 -15.80
CA LYS A 118 -11.24 -19.75 -17.18
C LYS A 118 -9.96 -20.04 -17.95
N ARG A 119 -8.82 -20.24 -17.27
CA ARG A 119 -7.51 -20.58 -17.88
C ARG A 119 -7.46 -21.88 -18.70
N LYS A 120 -8.53 -22.68 -18.71
CA LYS A 120 -8.66 -23.87 -19.56
C LYS A 120 -9.16 -23.56 -20.97
N GLU A 121 -9.66 -22.34 -21.19
CA GLU A 121 -9.93 -21.74 -22.49
C GLU A 121 -8.71 -20.88 -22.82
N GLU A 122 -8.12 -20.99 -24.01
CA GLU A 122 -6.75 -20.56 -24.39
C GLU A 122 -6.43 -19.04 -24.26
N ASP A 123 -7.30 -18.25 -23.63
CA ASP A 123 -7.10 -16.83 -23.38
C ASP A 123 -6.46 -16.58 -22.01
N GLN A 124 -5.32 -15.90 -22.02
CA GLN A 124 -4.67 -15.37 -20.83
C GLN A 124 -5.51 -14.20 -20.29
N PHE A 125 -6.57 -14.50 -19.54
CA PHE A 125 -7.46 -13.47 -19.02
C PHE A 125 -6.75 -12.56 -18.01
N ASP A 126 -6.59 -11.30 -18.40
CA ASP A 126 -6.20 -10.21 -17.53
C ASP A 126 -7.38 -9.80 -16.64
N ALA A 127 -7.21 -9.91 -15.33
CA ALA A 127 -8.25 -9.58 -14.35
C ALA A 127 -8.75 -8.15 -14.50
N PHE A 128 -7.84 -7.22 -14.83
CA PHE A 128 -8.18 -5.82 -15.03
C PHE A 128 -9.09 -5.62 -16.24
N ALA A 129 -8.73 -6.20 -17.39
CA ALA A 129 -9.53 -6.10 -18.62
C ALA A 129 -10.91 -6.78 -18.51
N LEU A 130 -11.07 -7.73 -17.58
CA LEU A 130 -12.38 -8.31 -17.26
C LEU A 130 -13.23 -7.44 -16.33
N ALA A 131 -12.59 -6.59 -15.53
CA ALA A 131 -13.26 -5.69 -14.61
C ALA A 131 -13.67 -4.39 -15.30
N ASP A 132 -12.77 -3.82 -16.11
CA ASP A 132 -12.98 -2.64 -16.95
C ASP A 132 -13.90 -2.99 -18.15
N GLN A 133 -15.21 -2.82 -17.95
CA GLN A 133 -16.25 -3.26 -18.89
C GLN A 133 -16.43 -2.27 -20.03
N ASP A 134 -16.32 -0.97 -19.73
CA ASP A 134 -16.44 0.09 -20.73
C ASP A 134 -15.13 0.43 -21.44
N LYS A 135 -14.00 -0.11 -20.96
CA LYS A 135 -12.66 0.02 -21.53
C LYS A 135 -12.13 1.45 -21.47
N ASP A 136 -12.52 2.20 -20.42
CA ASP A 136 -12.02 3.55 -20.18
C ASP A 136 -10.60 3.57 -19.59
N GLY A 137 -10.05 2.39 -19.24
CA GLY A 137 -8.72 2.24 -18.67
C GLY A 137 -8.69 2.35 -17.15
N PHE A 138 -9.85 2.40 -16.50
CA PHE A 138 -10.04 2.42 -15.06
C PHE A 138 -11.10 1.39 -14.66
N VAL A 139 -11.20 1.12 -13.35
CA VAL A 139 -12.27 0.29 -12.80
C VAL A 139 -13.08 1.15 -11.85
N SER A 140 -14.30 1.50 -12.25
CA SER A 140 -15.26 2.20 -11.40
C SER A 140 -15.72 1.31 -10.24
N ARG A 141 -16.37 1.92 -9.24
CA ARG A 141 -16.94 1.17 -8.10
C ARG A 141 -17.97 0.14 -8.54
N GLY A 142 -18.80 0.47 -9.52
CA GLY A 142 -19.82 -0.43 -10.05
C GLY A 142 -19.19 -1.64 -10.74
N GLU A 143 -18.19 -1.40 -11.58
CA GLU A 143 -17.42 -2.44 -12.25
C GLU A 143 -16.68 -3.35 -11.28
N PHE A 144 -16.04 -2.78 -10.26
CA PHE A 144 -15.40 -3.54 -9.19
C PHE A 144 -16.40 -4.47 -8.48
N GLN A 145 -17.56 -3.94 -8.10
CA GLN A 145 -18.61 -4.74 -7.45
C GLN A 145 -19.10 -5.85 -8.35
N ASN A 146 -19.41 -5.56 -9.62
CA ASN A 146 -19.86 -6.55 -10.58
C ASN A 146 -18.80 -7.64 -10.78
N PHE A 147 -17.54 -7.24 -10.95
CA PHE A 147 -16.43 -8.17 -11.14
C PHE A 147 -16.21 -9.10 -9.95
N VAL A 148 -16.26 -8.58 -8.72
CA VAL A 148 -16.07 -9.39 -7.50
C VAL A 148 -17.29 -10.26 -7.21
N ASN A 149 -18.51 -9.80 -7.49
CA ASN A 149 -19.74 -10.60 -7.31
C ASN A 149 -19.82 -11.79 -8.27
N ASP A 150 -19.18 -11.71 -9.43
CA ASP A 150 -19.00 -12.83 -10.35
C ASP A 150 -17.94 -13.86 -9.88
N CYS A 151 -17.17 -13.54 -8.84
CA CYS A 151 -16.18 -14.44 -8.26
C CYS A 151 -16.83 -15.35 -7.20
N PRO A 152 -16.29 -16.56 -6.97
CA PRO A 152 -16.80 -17.44 -5.93
C PRO A 152 -16.63 -16.82 -4.54
N GLY A 153 -17.73 -16.67 -3.80
CA GLY A 153 -17.75 -16.09 -2.46
C GLY A 153 -19.08 -15.42 -2.17
N ASN A 154 -19.23 -14.87 -0.97
CA ASN A 154 -20.37 -14.02 -0.62
C ASN A 154 -19.84 -12.75 0.03
N PHE A 155 -19.81 -11.67 -0.75
CA PHE A 155 -19.29 -10.38 -0.31
C PHE A 155 -20.44 -9.39 -0.19
N SER A 156 -20.59 -8.79 0.99
CA SER A 156 -21.58 -7.73 1.16
C SER A 156 -21.17 -6.47 0.41
N ARG A 157 -22.15 -5.67 -0.01
CA ARG A 157 -21.92 -4.37 -0.66
C ARG A 157 -21.05 -3.44 0.20
N ASP A 158 -21.22 -3.46 1.52
CA ASP A 158 -20.42 -2.66 2.45
C ASP A 158 -18.94 -3.09 2.46
N GLN A 159 -18.68 -4.40 2.50
CA GLN A 159 -17.30 -4.94 2.41
C GLN A 159 -16.62 -4.52 1.10
N LEU A 160 -17.34 -4.61 -0.03
CA LEU A 160 -16.79 -4.21 -1.32
C LEU A 160 -16.59 -2.70 -1.43
N ASN A 161 -17.47 -1.88 -0.85
CA ASN A 161 -17.28 -0.43 -0.79
C ASN A 161 -16.02 -0.07 0.00
N LYS A 162 -15.88 -0.62 1.21
CA LYS A 162 -14.71 -0.40 2.06
C LYS A 162 -13.41 -0.87 1.39
N LEU A 163 -13.45 -2.01 0.70
CA LEU A 163 -12.31 -2.50 -0.05
C LEU A 163 -11.96 -1.61 -1.25
N PHE A 164 -12.96 -1.14 -2.00
CA PHE A 164 -12.72 -0.18 -3.08
C PHE A 164 -12.07 1.10 -2.56
N ASP A 165 -12.62 1.68 -1.48
CA ASP A 165 -12.07 2.89 -0.85
C ASP A 165 -10.64 2.67 -0.32
N TYR A 166 -10.33 1.46 0.13
CA TYR A 166 -8.98 1.09 0.55
C TYR A 166 -8.00 0.99 -0.63
N LEU A 167 -8.46 0.56 -1.80
CA LEU A 167 -7.66 0.41 -3.01
C LEU A 167 -7.51 1.74 -3.79
N ASP A 168 -8.42 2.69 -3.62
CA ASP A 168 -8.39 3.98 -4.31
C ASP A 168 -7.49 4.99 -3.57
N ASP A 169 -6.17 4.75 -3.58
CA ASP A 169 -5.19 5.62 -2.88
C ASP A 169 -5.22 7.07 -3.42
N SER A 170 -5.54 7.24 -4.70
CA SER A 170 -5.61 8.54 -5.37
C SER A 170 -6.93 9.27 -5.13
N ARG A 171 -7.95 8.59 -4.59
CA ARG A 171 -9.28 9.15 -4.30
C ARG A 171 -9.99 9.66 -5.55
N MET A 172 -9.76 9.01 -6.68
CA MET A 172 -10.35 9.40 -7.95
C MET A 172 -11.77 8.85 -8.13
N GLY A 173 -12.22 7.95 -7.26
CA GLY A 173 -13.48 7.22 -7.42
C GLY A 173 -13.40 6.09 -8.44
N SER A 174 -12.19 5.78 -8.91
CA SER A 174 -11.86 4.82 -9.95
C SER A 174 -10.49 4.21 -9.66
N LEU A 175 -10.32 2.91 -9.91
CA LEU A 175 -9.04 2.22 -9.70
C LEU A 175 -8.26 2.14 -11.00
N GLU A 176 -7.04 2.65 -10.99
CA GLU A 176 -6.06 2.32 -12.03
C GLU A 176 -5.65 0.85 -11.94
N ARG A 177 -5.02 0.34 -13.01
CA ARG A 177 -4.54 -1.05 -13.10
C ARG A 177 -3.79 -1.51 -11.86
N ASP A 178 -2.80 -0.76 -11.42
CA ASP A 178 -1.98 -1.17 -10.28
C ASP A 178 -2.78 -1.21 -8.98
N ASP A 179 -3.72 -0.27 -8.80
CA ASP A 179 -4.55 -0.18 -7.61
C ASP A 179 -5.59 -1.31 -7.56
N PHE A 180 -6.21 -1.63 -8.70
CA PHE A 180 -7.10 -2.79 -8.85
C PHE A 180 -6.36 -4.10 -8.60
N MET A 181 -5.18 -4.30 -9.21
CA MET A 181 -4.45 -5.58 -9.11
C MET A 181 -4.05 -5.95 -7.69
N ARG A 182 -4.01 -4.98 -6.75
CA ARG A 182 -3.81 -5.27 -5.32
C ARG A 182 -4.92 -6.10 -4.69
N CYS A 183 -6.11 -6.10 -5.27
CA CYS A 183 -7.20 -6.98 -4.85
C CYS A 183 -7.05 -8.41 -5.37
N ALA A 184 -6.05 -8.70 -6.23
CA ALA A 184 -5.85 -10.00 -6.87
C ALA A 184 -4.52 -10.67 -6.49
N ILE A 185 -3.60 -9.96 -5.83
CA ILE A 185 -2.26 -10.45 -5.49
C ILE A 185 -2.21 -10.87 -4.02
N VAL A 186 -1.79 -12.09 -3.70
CA VAL A 186 -1.54 -12.53 -2.32
C VAL A 186 -0.11 -13.00 -2.19
N PHE A 187 0.61 -12.47 -1.21
CA PHE A 187 1.95 -12.92 -0.88
C PHE A 187 1.95 -13.92 0.27
N TYR A 188 2.81 -14.90 0.12
CA TYR A 188 3.17 -15.90 1.10
C TYR A 188 4.65 -15.77 1.44
N ARG A 189 5.02 -16.12 2.67
CA ARG A 189 6.41 -16.20 3.12
C ARG A 189 6.70 -17.60 3.64
N VAL A 190 7.82 -18.16 3.22
CA VAL A 190 8.33 -19.42 3.78
C VAL A 190 8.79 -19.17 5.22
N SER A 191 8.10 -19.79 6.18
CA SER A 191 8.35 -19.61 7.60
C SER A 191 9.21 -20.71 8.23
N ARG A 192 9.42 -21.82 7.52
CA ARG A 192 10.19 -22.99 7.99
C ARG A 192 11.12 -23.52 6.89
N PRO A 193 12.24 -24.18 7.25
CA PRO A 193 13.12 -24.80 6.27
C PRO A 193 12.48 -26.06 5.65
N ASN A 194 13.15 -26.60 4.63
CA ASN A 194 12.78 -27.86 3.94
C ASN A 194 11.42 -27.80 3.23
N VAL A 195 11.10 -26.65 2.63
CA VAL A 195 9.91 -26.52 1.78
C VAL A 195 10.30 -26.77 0.34
N ASP A 196 9.72 -27.81 -0.24
CA ASP A 196 9.91 -28.16 -1.65
C ASP A 196 8.84 -27.47 -2.51
N LEU A 197 9.28 -26.90 -3.64
CA LEU A 197 8.42 -26.44 -4.73
C LEU A 197 8.34 -27.57 -5.77
N VAL A 198 7.15 -28.11 -6.03
CA VAL A 198 6.96 -29.27 -6.91
C VAL A 198 6.03 -28.95 -8.08
N GLN A 199 6.18 -29.64 -9.20
CA GLN A 199 5.44 -29.30 -10.43
C GLN A 199 3.92 -29.56 -10.33
N THR A 200 3.50 -30.61 -9.61
CA THR A 200 2.10 -31.06 -9.53
C THR A 200 1.67 -31.32 -8.10
N MET A 201 0.38 -31.10 -7.81
CA MET A 201 -0.27 -31.46 -6.55
C MET A 201 -0.72 -32.93 -6.56
N GLY A 202 -0.75 -33.61 -5.41
CA GLY A 202 -1.29 -34.98 -5.27
C GLY A 202 -0.44 -35.95 -4.45
N VAL A 203 -0.85 -37.23 -4.47
CA VAL A 203 -0.31 -38.34 -3.65
C VAL A 203 1.07 -38.80 -4.11
N ALA A 204 1.34 -38.75 -5.42
CA ALA A 204 2.70 -38.87 -5.93
C ALA A 204 3.38 -37.50 -5.79
N GLN A 205 4.52 -37.44 -5.10
CA GLN A 205 5.35 -36.23 -5.11
C GLN A 205 5.65 -35.87 -6.57
N GLY A 206 5.10 -34.73 -7.03
CA GLY A 206 5.44 -34.19 -8.33
C GLY A 206 6.94 -33.92 -8.43
N LYS A 207 7.48 -33.87 -9.65
CA LYS A 207 8.89 -33.55 -9.88
C LYS A 207 9.29 -32.31 -9.10
N LEU A 208 10.37 -32.41 -8.31
CA LEU A 208 10.96 -31.28 -7.60
C LEU A 208 11.38 -30.22 -8.60
N VAL A 209 10.84 -29.01 -8.45
CA VAL A 209 11.28 -27.82 -9.18
C VAL A 209 12.53 -27.30 -8.48
N ARG A 210 12.43 -26.99 -7.18
CA ARG A 210 13.55 -26.65 -6.30
C ARG A 210 13.13 -26.59 -4.83
N LYS A 211 14.10 -26.38 -3.94
CA LYS A 211 13.87 -26.03 -2.53
C LYS A 211 13.67 -24.52 -2.39
N LEU A 212 12.79 -24.13 -1.46
CA LEU A 212 12.54 -22.75 -1.09
C LEU A 212 13.31 -22.38 0.18
N ASP A 213 13.84 -21.16 0.21
CA ASP A 213 14.60 -20.65 1.36
C ASP A 213 13.66 -20.07 2.43
N VAL A 214 14.08 -20.12 3.71
CA VAL A 214 13.34 -19.42 4.77
C VAL A 214 13.33 -17.92 4.48
N ASN A 215 12.19 -17.26 4.73
CA ASN A 215 11.88 -15.87 4.38
C ASN A 215 11.70 -15.59 2.89
N GLU A 216 11.76 -16.59 2.02
CA GLU A 216 11.46 -16.41 0.61
C GLU A 216 9.99 -16.02 0.39
N ILE A 217 9.75 -15.04 -0.48
CA ILE A 217 8.41 -14.56 -0.83
C ILE A 217 7.89 -15.27 -2.07
N LEU A 218 6.63 -15.69 -1.97
CA LEU A 218 5.90 -16.39 -3.01
C LEU A 218 4.61 -15.62 -3.32
N GLU A 219 4.30 -15.43 -4.60
CA GLU A 219 3.01 -14.92 -5.05
C GLU A 219 2.06 -16.08 -5.30
N LEU A 220 0.87 -16.04 -4.72
CA LEU A 220 -0.17 -17.03 -4.90
C LEU A 220 -0.72 -16.99 -6.33
N LEU A 221 -0.79 -18.15 -6.98
CA LEU A 221 -1.41 -18.33 -8.30
C LEU A 221 -2.68 -19.19 -8.22
N GLU A 222 -2.74 -20.12 -7.27
CA GLU A 222 -3.87 -21.03 -7.07
C GLU A 222 -3.92 -21.55 -5.63
N GLY A 223 -5.13 -21.72 -5.10
CA GLY A 223 -5.36 -22.15 -3.72
C GLY A 223 -5.56 -20.98 -2.75
N PRO A 224 -5.49 -21.20 -1.43
CA PRO A 224 -5.12 -22.45 -0.76
C PRO A 224 -6.12 -23.59 -1.00
N ILE A 225 -5.62 -24.81 -1.21
CA ILE A 225 -6.42 -26.03 -1.38
C ILE A 225 -6.14 -26.97 -0.22
N LYS A 226 -7.18 -27.38 0.50
CA LYS A 226 -7.09 -28.38 1.57
C LYS A 226 -7.36 -29.77 1.00
N GLU A 227 -6.35 -30.62 0.98
CA GLU A 227 -6.45 -32.03 0.60
C GLU A 227 -7.20 -32.86 1.66
N ILE A 228 -7.66 -34.06 1.28
CA ILE A 228 -8.40 -35.00 2.15
C ILE A 228 -7.60 -35.34 3.43
N ASN A 229 -6.28 -35.41 3.33
CA ASN A 229 -5.34 -35.67 4.43
C ASN A 229 -5.08 -34.44 5.32
N LYS A 230 -5.85 -33.36 5.18
CA LYS A 230 -5.72 -32.07 5.89
C LYS A 230 -4.50 -31.23 5.51
N VAL A 231 -3.69 -31.65 4.53
CA VAL A 231 -2.58 -30.84 3.99
C VAL A 231 -3.14 -29.67 3.20
N VAL A 232 -2.62 -28.47 3.43
CA VAL A 232 -2.96 -27.28 2.63
C VAL A 232 -1.85 -27.01 1.64
N ARG A 233 -2.21 -26.95 0.36
CA ARG A 233 -1.32 -26.69 -0.77
C ARG A 233 -1.61 -25.32 -1.36
N VAL A 234 -0.57 -24.64 -1.81
CA VAL A 234 -0.66 -23.41 -2.60
C VAL A 234 0.18 -23.57 -3.85
N LYS A 235 -0.36 -23.15 -5.00
CA LYS A 235 0.45 -22.97 -6.20
C LYS A 235 0.93 -21.54 -6.20
N CYS A 236 2.23 -21.35 -6.37
CA CYS A 236 2.84 -20.05 -6.25
C CYS A 236 3.96 -19.84 -7.26
N ARG A 237 4.25 -18.57 -7.54
CA ARG A 237 5.46 -18.11 -8.21
C ARG A 237 6.42 -17.58 -7.15
N ALA A 238 7.64 -18.09 -7.12
CA ALA A 238 8.66 -17.53 -6.23
C ALA A 238 9.17 -16.20 -6.80
N MET A 239 9.21 -15.17 -5.95
CA MET A 239 9.57 -13.81 -6.39
C MET A 239 11.07 -13.65 -6.66
N LYS A 240 11.91 -14.58 -6.16
CA LYS A 240 13.37 -14.58 -6.32
C LYS A 240 13.81 -14.89 -7.75
N ASP A 241 13.17 -15.85 -8.40
CA ASP A 241 13.61 -16.42 -9.68
C ASP A 241 12.47 -16.72 -10.66
N GLY A 242 11.22 -16.44 -10.29
CA GLY A 242 10.03 -16.70 -11.10
C GLY A 242 9.62 -18.17 -11.17
N ALA A 243 10.27 -19.08 -10.42
CA ALA A 243 9.93 -20.49 -10.43
C ALA A 243 8.48 -20.72 -9.99
N VAL A 244 7.71 -21.49 -10.76
CA VAL A 244 6.31 -21.80 -10.48
C VAL A 244 6.15 -23.25 -10.06
N GLY A 245 5.38 -23.48 -9.00
CA GLY A 245 5.02 -24.82 -8.57
C GLY A 245 4.09 -24.81 -7.36
N TRP A 246 3.84 -25.99 -6.82
CA TRP A 246 3.06 -26.23 -5.61
C TRP A 246 3.99 -26.33 -4.40
N ALA A 247 3.60 -25.67 -3.31
CA ALA A 247 4.24 -25.77 -2.01
C ALA A 247 3.21 -26.22 -0.96
N THR A 248 3.67 -26.90 0.07
CA THR A 248 2.86 -27.22 1.25
C THR A 248 2.83 -26.00 2.17
N ALA A 249 1.69 -25.33 2.26
CA ALA A 249 1.50 -24.21 3.18
C ALA A 249 1.29 -24.70 4.62
N THR A 250 0.50 -25.76 4.80
CA THR A 250 0.23 -26.35 6.11
C THR A 250 0.26 -27.88 6.01
N GLY A 251 1.02 -28.54 6.87
CA GLY A 251 1.08 -30.00 6.95
C GLY A 251 -0.18 -30.63 7.54
N SER A 252 -0.32 -31.95 7.43
CA SER A 252 -1.47 -32.70 7.96
C SER A 252 -1.64 -32.60 9.48
N ASN A 253 -0.55 -32.30 10.18
CA ASN A 253 -0.50 -32.05 11.63
C ASN A 253 -0.74 -30.58 12.01
N GLY A 254 -1.09 -29.71 11.06
CA GLY A 254 -1.33 -28.28 11.29
C GLY A 254 -0.08 -27.40 11.33
N VAL A 255 1.12 -27.96 11.15
CA VAL A 255 2.35 -27.16 11.10
C VAL A 255 2.34 -26.27 9.85
N VAL A 256 2.45 -24.97 10.04
CA VAL A 256 2.55 -23.98 8.95
C VAL A 256 4.01 -23.86 8.50
N PHE A 257 4.23 -24.08 7.21
CA PHE A 257 5.53 -23.97 6.53
C PHE A 257 5.61 -22.73 5.64
N VAL A 258 4.46 -22.31 5.10
CA VAL A 258 4.32 -21.12 4.28
C VAL A 258 3.07 -20.39 4.76
N GLU A 259 3.22 -19.14 5.18
CA GLU A 259 2.14 -18.33 5.75
C GLU A 259 1.84 -17.12 4.85
N GLN A 260 0.59 -16.65 4.87
CA GLN A 260 0.24 -15.38 4.23
C GLN A 260 0.95 -14.23 4.93
N LYS A 261 1.50 -13.29 4.16
CA LYS A 261 2.32 -12.22 4.72
C LYS A 261 2.21 -10.94 3.91
N ARG A 262 1.94 -9.82 4.59
CA ARG A 262 2.20 -8.48 4.05
C ARG A 262 3.71 -8.24 3.98
N VAL A 263 4.20 -7.94 2.79
CA VAL A 263 5.64 -7.76 2.55
C VAL A 263 6.06 -6.34 2.89
N HIS A 264 7.17 -6.21 3.60
CA HIS A 264 7.72 -4.92 3.96
C HIS A 264 9.16 -4.78 3.47
N PHE A 265 9.55 -3.56 3.16
CA PHE A 265 10.92 -3.17 2.87
C PHE A 265 11.35 -2.11 3.87
N GLN A 266 12.57 -2.24 4.38
CA GLN A 266 13.21 -1.23 5.22
C GLN A 266 14.12 -0.35 4.37
N VAL A 267 14.06 0.95 4.62
CA VAL A 267 14.96 1.94 4.04
C VAL A 267 16.35 1.79 4.66
N LYS A 268 17.34 1.39 3.86
CA LYS A 268 18.76 1.29 4.25
C LYS A 268 19.56 2.54 3.93
N SER A 269 19.08 3.36 3.01
CA SER A 269 19.69 4.65 2.68
C SER A 269 18.59 5.61 2.28
N SER A 270 18.73 6.89 2.68
CA SER A 270 17.73 7.92 2.38
C SER A 270 17.38 7.91 0.89
N THR A 271 16.09 7.87 0.59
CA THR A 271 15.58 7.82 -0.79
C THR A 271 14.30 8.61 -0.93
N THR A 272 13.99 9.05 -2.15
CA THR A 272 12.82 9.87 -2.41
C THR A 272 11.62 8.99 -2.72
N LEU A 273 10.50 9.25 -2.04
CA LEU A 273 9.19 8.71 -2.40
C LEU A 273 8.56 9.61 -3.46
N THR A 274 8.13 9.04 -4.59
CA THR A 274 7.58 9.79 -5.72
C THR A 274 6.17 9.33 -6.08
N ASP A 275 5.40 10.17 -6.76
CA ASP A 275 4.03 9.88 -7.20
C ASP A 275 3.96 8.78 -8.28
N VAL A 276 4.92 8.75 -9.21
CA VAL A 276 4.92 7.81 -10.34
C VAL A 276 6.18 6.95 -10.46
N LEU A 277 6.09 5.89 -11.27
CA LEU A 277 7.18 4.93 -11.52
C LEU A 277 8.40 5.56 -12.21
N SER A 278 8.22 6.55 -13.09
CA SER A 278 9.36 7.23 -13.71
C SER A 278 10.09 8.07 -12.66
N ALA A 279 11.38 7.83 -12.45
CA ALA A 279 12.20 8.68 -11.58
C ALA A 279 12.62 10.00 -12.24
N LYS A 280 12.36 10.17 -13.55
CA LYS A 280 12.63 11.40 -14.31
C LYS A 280 11.41 12.32 -14.37
N ALA A 281 10.22 11.76 -14.59
CA ALA A 281 8.97 12.49 -14.77
C ALA A 281 8.06 12.33 -13.55
N CYS A 282 8.55 12.67 -12.37
CA CYS A 282 7.82 12.52 -11.11
C CYS A 282 7.86 13.76 -10.23
N THR A 283 6.87 13.85 -9.35
CA THR A 283 6.86 14.77 -8.22
C THR A 283 7.40 14.05 -6.99
N SER A 284 8.26 14.72 -6.22
CA SER A 284 8.69 14.24 -4.91
C SER A 284 7.55 14.40 -3.91
N ILE A 285 7.11 13.29 -3.31
CA ILE A 285 6.15 13.31 -2.19
C ILE A 285 6.89 13.69 -0.92
N ARG A 286 7.98 12.97 -0.59
CA ARG A 286 8.86 13.27 0.54
C ARG A 286 10.14 12.43 0.51
N GLN A 287 11.09 12.77 1.38
CA GLN A 287 12.21 11.89 1.70
C GLN A 287 11.79 10.79 2.69
N LEU A 288 12.21 9.57 2.38
CA LEU A 288 12.17 8.41 3.27
C LEU A 288 13.49 8.34 4.04
N LYS A 289 13.41 8.33 5.37
CA LYS A 289 14.59 8.24 6.23
C LYS A 289 15.01 6.79 6.43
N GLU A 290 16.30 6.59 6.69
CA GLU A 290 16.83 5.29 7.09
C GLU A 290 16.05 4.70 8.26
N GLY A 291 15.79 3.40 8.20
CA GLY A 291 14.99 2.67 9.19
C GLY A 291 13.48 2.74 8.97
N GLU A 292 12.96 3.63 8.11
CA GLU A 292 11.53 3.65 7.76
C GLU A 292 11.13 2.34 7.07
N LEU A 293 9.88 1.92 7.30
CA LEU A 293 9.29 0.72 6.71
C LEU A 293 8.25 1.11 5.65
N LEU A 294 8.35 0.47 4.49
CA LEU A 294 7.40 0.52 3.39
C LEU A 294 6.69 -0.83 3.31
N GLU A 295 5.37 -0.84 3.40
CA GLU A 295 4.58 -1.99 2.97
C GLU A 295 4.46 -1.99 1.45
N VAL A 296 4.69 -3.14 0.82
CA VAL A 296 4.61 -3.30 -0.63
C VAL A 296 3.15 -3.27 -1.09
N LEU A 297 2.85 -2.36 -2.00
CA LEU A 297 1.56 -2.24 -2.68
C LEU A 297 1.65 -2.77 -4.11
N VAL A 298 2.72 -2.40 -4.82
CA VAL A 298 3.06 -2.96 -6.13
C VAL A 298 4.46 -3.52 -6.03
N TRP A 299 4.61 -4.77 -6.45
CA TRP A 299 5.92 -5.43 -6.49
C TRP A 299 6.89 -4.65 -7.38
N GLU A 300 8.16 -5.00 -7.30
CA GLU A 300 9.20 -4.29 -8.03
C GLU A 300 9.00 -4.33 -9.54
N ARG A 301 9.29 -3.20 -10.17
CA ARG A 301 9.35 -3.02 -11.62
C ARG A 301 10.58 -2.22 -11.97
N THR A 302 11.06 -2.42 -13.20
CA THR A 302 12.10 -1.57 -13.78
C THR A 302 11.45 -0.31 -14.34
N ASP A 303 11.89 0.86 -13.89
CA ASP A 303 11.55 2.13 -14.51
C ASP A 303 12.14 2.16 -15.94
N PRO A 304 11.31 2.16 -16.99
CA PRO A 304 11.80 2.09 -18.37
C PRO A 304 12.62 3.31 -18.78
N THR A 305 12.49 4.44 -18.06
CA THR A 305 13.17 5.70 -18.39
C THR A 305 14.57 5.81 -17.78
N THR A 306 14.87 5.02 -16.75
CA THR A 306 16.13 5.08 -16.00
C THR A 306 16.83 3.74 -15.79
N GLY A 307 16.13 2.62 -15.96
CA GLY A 307 16.61 1.27 -15.63
C GLY A 307 16.57 0.93 -14.14
N LEU A 308 16.11 1.84 -13.28
CA LEU A 308 16.08 1.63 -11.84
C LEU A 308 15.00 0.61 -11.44
N ARG A 309 15.33 -0.30 -10.52
CA ARG A 309 14.32 -1.16 -9.87
C ARG A 309 13.61 -0.37 -8.78
N ARG A 310 12.28 -0.27 -8.88
CA ARG A 310 11.44 0.52 -7.98
C ARG A 310 10.22 -0.30 -7.56
N LEU A 311 9.70 -0.04 -6.37
CA LEU A 311 8.42 -0.60 -5.90
C LEU A 311 7.47 0.54 -5.51
N LYS A 312 6.15 0.31 -5.60
CA LYS A 312 5.15 1.20 -4.99
C LYS A 312 4.87 0.67 -3.59
N GLY A 313 4.99 1.53 -2.58
CA GLY A 313 4.77 1.14 -1.20
C GLY A 313 4.09 2.23 -0.38
N ARG A 314 3.51 1.80 0.73
CA ARG A 314 2.94 2.67 1.76
C ARG A 314 3.89 2.77 2.94
N ALA A 315 4.33 3.97 3.26
CA ALA A 315 5.19 4.19 4.41
C ALA A 315 4.42 4.07 5.72
N LEU A 316 4.86 3.17 6.60
CA LEU A 316 4.20 2.93 7.89
C LEU A 316 4.33 4.11 8.86
N ARG A 317 5.27 5.02 8.60
CA ARG A 317 5.57 6.18 9.45
C ARG A 317 4.49 7.28 9.37
N ASP A 318 3.82 7.40 8.23
CA ASP A 318 2.87 8.49 7.99
C ASP A 318 1.75 8.15 7.00
N GLY A 319 1.71 6.92 6.46
CA GLY A 319 0.72 6.48 5.49
C GLY A 319 0.91 7.05 4.08
N ALA A 320 2.04 7.70 3.77
CA ALA A 320 2.31 8.19 2.42
C ALA A 320 2.50 7.01 1.45
N VAL A 321 1.87 7.08 0.29
CA VAL A 321 1.95 6.06 -0.77
C VAL A 321 2.73 6.62 -1.94
N GLY A 322 3.64 5.83 -2.50
CA GLY A 322 4.37 6.22 -3.71
C GLY A 322 5.44 5.21 -4.12
N TRP A 323 6.20 5.57 -5.15
CA TRP A 323 7.29 4.77 -5.68
C TRP A 323 8.61 5.10 -5.01
N ALA A 324 9.37 4.06 -4.65
CA ALA A 324 10.69 4.18 -4.07
C ALA A 324 11.67 3.23 -4.77
N THR A 325 12.91 3.69 -4.94
CA THR A 325 13.98 2.92 -5.60
C THR A 325 14.52 1.87 -4.64
N ILE A 326 14.63 0.62 -5.09
CA ILE A 326 15.18 -0.50 -4.30
C ILE A 326 16.70 -0.49 -4.38
N GLU A 327 17.21 -0.39 -5.61
CA GLU A 327 18.64 -0.43 -5.91
C GLU A 327 18.95 0.61 -6.99
N GLY A 328 20.01 1.40 -6.76
CA GLY A 328 20.48 2.41 -7.70
C GLY A 328 21.39 1.83 -8.79
N ASN A 329 21.58 2.59 -9.87
CA ASN A 329 22.42 2.21 -11.03
C ASN A 329 23.90 1.92 -10.71
N LYS A 330 24.38 2.19 -9.49
CA LYS A 330 25.74 1.92 -9.01
C LYS A 330 25.80 0.82 -7.95
N GLY A 331 24.76 0.01 -7.80
CA GLY A 331 24.68 -1.06 -6.79
C GLY A 331 24.38 -0.58 -5.36
N THR A 332 23.99 0.69 -5.19
CA THR A 332 23.57 1.20 -3.87
C THR A 332 22.20 0.65 -3.52
N THR A 333 22.12 -0.14 -2.45
CA THR A 333 20.86 -0.67 -1.92
C THR A 333 20.16 0.38 -1.07
N PHE A 334 19.02 0.87 -1.54
CA PHE A 334 18.19 1.83 -0.80
C PHE A 334 17.13 1.13 0.05
N LEU A 335 16.58 0.01 -0.43
CA LEU A 335 15.55 -0.75 0.27
C LEU A 335 15.94 -2.23 0.35
N THR A 336 15.68 -2.86 1.49
CA THR A 336 15.80 -4.31 1.65
C THR A 336 14.53 -4.88 2.24
N MET A 337 14.07 -6.01 1.72
CA MET A 337 12.95 -6.76 2.27
C MET A 337 13.24 -7.19 3.72
N VAL A 338 12.25 -7.09 4.61
CA VAL A 338 12.36 -7.43 6.05
C VAL A 338 11.23 -8.31 6.56
#